data_AF-A0A125W992-F1
#
_entry.id   AF-A0A125W992-F1
#
_cell.length_a   1.000
_cell.length_b   1.000
_cell.length_c   1.000
_cell.angle_alpha   90.00
_cell.angle_beta   90.00
_cell.angle_gamma   90.00
#
_symmetry.space_group_name_H-M   'P 1'
#
loop_
_entity.id
_entity.type
_entity.pdbx_description
1 polymer ?
#
loop_
_entity_poly.entity_id
_entity_poly.type
_entity_poly.pdbx_seq_one_letter_code
_entity_poly.pdbx_strand_id
1 'polypeptide(L)'
;MVSTYVVKGLCRNELFYAVTHLYEYCQQELLRLLSWQAAWQEPEPISVGKQFKYLKNYVTPDTMDQLASLLDFSSKEACWNSLIKTQAFFDVVAQDFAKMAQFTYHLQEAKKVTEYTNSLRLKDLQGK
;
A
#
# COMPACT_ATOMS: atom_id res chain seq x y z
N MET A 1 4.35 -4.04 -5.53
CA MET A 1 4.66 -2.79 -4.83
C MET A 1 6.14 -2.74 -4.46
N VAL A 2 6.80 -1.60 -4.64
CA VAL A 2 8.26 -1.47 -4.39
C VAL A 2 8.58 -1.20 -2.91
N SER A 3 8.13 -2.09 -2.02
CA SER A 3 8.24 -1.91 -0.56
C SER A 3 9.65 -2.12 0.02
N THR A 4 10.57 -2.72 -0.75
CA THR A 4 11.90 -3.11 -0.23
C THR A 4 12.78 -1.91 0.12
N TYR A 5 12.59 -0.76 -0.52
CA TYR A 5 13.30 0.48 -0.16
C TYR A 5 12.84 1.01 1.20
N VAL A 6 11.54 0.97 1.48
CA VAL A 6 10.98 1.35 2.80
C VAL A 6 11.60 0.47 3.88
N VAL A 7 11.60 -0.85 3.67
CA VAL A 7 12.19 -1.82 4.61
C VAL A 7 13.67 -1.53 4.87
N LYS A 8 14.47 -1.31 3.82
CA LYS A 8 15.90 -0.99 3.96
C LYS A 8 16.12 0.31 4.74
N GLY A 9 15.35 1.35 4.44
CA GLY A 9 15.41 2.63 5.16
C GLY A 9 15.12 2.47 6.65
N LEU A 10 14.06 1.73 6.99
CA LEU A 10 13.70 1.47 8.39
C LEU A 10 14.80 0.70 9.12
N CYS A 11 15.34 -0.38 8.52
CA CYS A 11 16.45 -1.15 9.12
C CYS A 11 17.72 -0.31 9.33
N ARG A 12 17.98 0.70 8.48
CA ARG A 12 19.13 1.61 8.60
C ARG A 12 18.88 2.82 9.48
N ASN A 13 17.69 2.93 10.07
CA ASN A 13 17.25 4.09 10.85
C ASN A 13 17.18 5.40 10.01
N GLU A 14 17.00 5.28 8.70
CA GLU A 14 16.83 6.39 7.75
C GLU A 14 15.32 6.72 7.60
N LEU A 15 14.72 7.28 8.65
CA LEU A 15 13.26 7.46 8.74
C LEU A 15 12.68 8.27 7.57
N PHE A 16 13.24 9.42 7.24
CA PHE A 16 12.74 10.27 6.15
C PHE A 16 12.85 9.58 4.79
N TYR A 17 13.93 8.84 4.54
CA TYR A 17 14.08 8.04 3.32
C TYR A 17 12.97 6.98 3.21
N ALA A 18 12.69 6.27 4.30
CA ALA A 18 11.62 5.28 4.34
C ALA A 18 10.23 5.91 4.13
N VAL A 19 9.95 7.04 4.79
CA VAL A 19 8.68 7.80 4.71
C VAL A 19 8.43 8.29 3.28
N THR A 20 9.44 8.87 2.62
CA THR A 20 9.36 9.26 1.21
C THR A 20 8.96 8.06 0.35
N HIS A 21 9.62 6.91 0.52
CA HIS A 21 9.31 5.74 -0.28
C HIS A 21 7.94 5.13 0.01
N LEU A 22 7.48 5.23 1.25
CA LEU A 22 6.18 4.71 1.67
C LEU A 22 5.05 5.54 1.09
N TYR A 23 5.08 6.86 1.23
CA TYR A 23 3.93 7.71 0.89
C TYR A 23 3.99 8.31 -0.52
N GLU A 24 5.18 8.54 -1.08
CA GLU A 24 5.31 9.05 -2.45
C GLU A 24 5.33 7.95 -3.51
N TYR A 25 5.70 6.70 -3.15
CA TYR A 25 5.70 5.58 -4.11
C TYR A 25 4.68 4.50 -3.73
N CYS A 26 4.83 3.83 -2.58
CA CYS A 26 3.99 2.67 -2.25
C CYS A 26 2.49 3.04 -2.14
N GLN A 27 2.18 4.14 -1.47
CA GLN A 27 0.79 4.62 -1.38
C GLN A 27 0.23 5.06 -2.74
N GLN A 28 1.04 5.67 -3.61
CA GLN A 28 0.59 6.06 -4.95
C GLN A 28 0.24 4.84 -5.81
N GLU A 29 0.96 3.72 -5.66
CA GLU A 29 0.62 2.47 -6.32
C GLU A 29 -0.73 1.91 -5.84
N LEU A 30 -1.00 1.96 -4.53
CA LEU A 30 -2.30 1.58 -3.96
C LEU A 30 -3.44 2.48 -4.45
N LEU A 31 -3.25 3.80 -4.44
CA LEU A 31 -4.24 4.75 -4.94
C LEU A 31 -4.53 4.55 -6.43
N ARG A 32 -3.48 4.27 -7.22
CA ARG A 32 -3.63 3.93 -8.64
C ARG A 32 -4.45 2.65 -8.82
N LEU A 33 -4.17 1.62 -8.05
CA LEU A 33 -4.92 0.36 -8.12
C LEU A 33 -6.40 0.55 -7.75
N LEU A 34 -6.70 1.31 -6.69
CA LEU A 34 -8.07 1.69 -6.33
C LEU A 34 -8.74 2.50 -7.45
N SER A 35 -8.01 3.39 -8.12
CA SER A 35 -8.55 4.15 -9.26
C SER A 35 -8.88 3.25 -10.46
N TRP A 36 -8.11 2.18 -10.69
CA TRP A 36 -8.42 1.18 -11.71
C TRP A 36 -9.64 0.35 -11.34
N GLN A 37 -9.76 -0.05 -10.06
CA GLN A 37 -10.93 -0.74 -9.55
C GLN A 37 -12.20 0.10 -9.72
N ALA A 38 -12.14 1.39 -9.35
CA ALA A 38 -13.23 2.34 -9.56
C ALA A 38 -13.60 2.47 -11.04
N ALA A 39 -12.61 2.68 -11.92
CA ALA A 39 -12.85 2.83 -13.35
C ALA A 39 -13.42 1.56 -14.01
N TRP A 40 -13.11 0.38 -13.47
CA TRP A 40 -13.64 -0.89 -13.97
C TRP A 40 -15.10 -1.15 -13.61
N GLN A 41 -15.58 -0.53 -12.53
CA GLN A 41 -16.95 -0.71 -12.03
C GLN A 41 -17.93 0.29 -12.67
N GLU A 42 -17.42 1.37 -13.24
CA GLU A 42 -18.24 2.42 -13.86
C GLU A 42 -18.47 2.11 -15.35
N PRO A 43 -19.69 2.33 -15.86
CA PRO A 43 -20.01 2.09 -17.27
C PRO A 43 -19.36 3.12 -18.21
N GLU A 44 -19.08 4.32 -17.69
CA GLU A 44 -18.52 5.44 -18.45
C GLU A 44 -17.10 5.79 -17.94
N PRO A 45 -16.22 6.34 -18.80
CA PRO A 45 -14.90 6.77 -18.37
C PRO A 45 -14.95 7.82 -17.26
N ILE A 46 -14.29 7.53 -16.13
CA ILE A 46 -14.20 8.45 -14.99
C ILE A 46 -12.83 9.11 -14.85
N SER A 47 -12.79 10.23 -14.13
CA SER A 47 -11.55 10.87 -13.68
C SER A 47 -11.54 10.99 -12.17
N VAL A 48 -10.54 10.40 -11.52
CA VAL A 48 -10.33 10.53 -10.07
C VAL A 48 -9.65 11.85 -9.68
N GLY A 49 -9.35 12.72 -10.65
CA GLY A 49 -8.74 14.03 -10.46
C GLY A 49 -7.27 13.99 -10.01
N LYS A 50 -6.62 15.16 -10.03
CA LYS A 50 -5.24 15.33 -9.53
C LYS A 50 -5.16 14.87 -8.07
N GLN A 51 -4.12 14.10 -7.74
CA GLN A 51 -3.91 13.52 -6.40
C GLN A 51 -5.13 12.74 -5.87
N PHE A 52 -5.88 12.06 -6.75
CA PHE A 52 -7.01 11.20 -6.37
C PHE A 52 -8.12 11.91 -5.59
N LYS A 53 -8.25 13.23 -5.74
CA LYS A 53 -9.21 14.05 -4.95
C LYS A 53 -10.69 13.64 -5.12
N TYR A 54 -11.03 12.94 -6.20
CA TYR A 54 -12.39 12.44 -6.46
C TYR A 54 -12.54 10.95 -6.21
N LEU A 55 -11.49 10.23 -5.79
CA LEU A 55 -11.55 8.78 -5.54
C LEU A 55 -12.63 8.41 -4.52
N LYS A 56 -12.84 9.25 -3.51
CA LYS A 56 -13.89 9.09 -2.47
C LYS A 56 -15.32 8.97 -3.02
N ASN A 57 -15.57 9.40 -4.26
CA ASN A 57 -16.88 9.31 -4.89
C ASN A 57 -17.15 7.90 -5.45
N TYR A 58 -16.12 7.07 -5.58
CA TYR A 58 -16.15 5.77 -6.25
C TYR A 58 -15.75 4.60 -5.34
N VAL A 59 -15.31 4.87 -4.12
CA VAL A 59 -14.94 3.86 -3.13
C VAL A 59 -15.80 4.00 -1.88
N THR A 60 -15.89 2.94 -1.09
CA THR A 60 -16.68 2.97 0.16
C THR A 60 -16.04 3.92 1.20
N PRO A 61 -16.85 4.47 2.13
CA PRO A 61 -16.32 5.21 3.28
C PRO A 61 -15.25 4.43 4.05
N ASP A 62 -15.47 3.13 4.29
CA ASP A 62 -14.51 2.25 4.96
C ASP A 62 -13.16 2.19 4.23
N THR A 63 -13.15 2.19 2.89
CA THR A 63 -11.92 2.23 2.09
C THR A 63 -11.17 3.54 2.32
N MET A 64 -11.87 4.67 2.38
CA MET A 64 -11.26 5.98 2.64
C MET A 64 -10.70 6.07 4.05
N ASP A 65 -11.42 5.55 5.04
CA ASP A 65 -10.96 5.51 6.44
C ASP A 65 -9.74 4.60 6.59
N GLN A 66 -9.75 3.44 5.91
CA GLN A 66 -8.61 2.55 5.86
C GLN A 66 -7.40 3.25 5.23
N LEU A 67 -7.55 3.96 4.10
CA LEU A 67 -6.48 4.75 3.49
C LEU A 67 -5.90 5.81 4.43
N ALA A 68 -6.76 6.54 5.14
CA ALA A 68 -6.33 7.54 6.12
C ALA A 68 -5.55 6.90 7.27
N SER A 69 -5.98 5.73 7.74
CA SER A 69 -5.32 4.98 8.82
C SER A 69 -3.93 4.44 8.46
N LEU A 70 -3.56 4.43 7.17
CA LEU A 70 -2.22 4.05 6.73
C LEU A 70 -1.19 5.16 6.95
N LEU A 71 -1.62 6.41 7.12
CA LEU A 71 -0.75 7.58 7.18
C LEU A 71 -0.29 7.86 8.60
N ASP A 72 0.81 7.23 9.00
CA ASP A 72 1.44 7.48 10.29
C ASP A 72 2.96 7.43 10.17
N PHE A 73 3.59 8.58 10.40
CA PHE A 73 5.05 8.75 10.41
C PHE A 73 5.56 9.29 11.74
N SER A 74 4.76 9.19 12.80
CA SER A 74 5.10 9.68 14.15
C SER A 74 6.36 9.02 14.72
N SER A 75 6.68 7.81 14.29
CA SER A 75 7.86 7.06 14.71
C SER A 75 8.28 6.03 13.67
N LYS A 76 9.47 5.46 13.85
CA LYS A 76 9.94 4.30 13.07
C LYS A 76 9.00 3.09 13.22
N GLU A 77 8.46 2.86 14.42
CA GLU A 77 7.51 1.77 14.67
C GLU A 77 6.17 2.01 13.97
N ALA A 78 5.66 3.25 14.02
CA ALA A 78 4.49 3.64 13.26
C ALA A 78 4.69 3.42 11.75
N CYS A 79 5.86 3.79 11.20
CA CYS A 79 6.16 3.55 9.79
C CYS A 79 6.21 2.06 9.43
N TRP A 80 6.74 1.19 10.30
CA TRP A 80 6.67 -0.26 10.11
C TRP A 80 5.23 -0.75 10.06
N ASN A 81 4.38 -0.28 10.98
CA ASN A 81 2.96 -0.62 11.01
C ASN A 81 2.24 -0.14 9.74
N SER A 82 2.46 1.11 9.33
CA SER A 82 1.91 1.69 8.10
C SER A 82 2.33 0.91 6.86
N LEU A 83 3.59 0.52 6.75
CA LEU A 83 4.07 -0.30 5.64
C LEU A 83 3.33 -1.64 5.55
N ILE A 84 3.23 -2.37 6.67
CA ILE A 84 2.60 -3.69 6.69
C ILE A 84 1.10 -3.59 6.40
N LYS A 85 0.41 -2.60 6.97
CA LYS A 85 -1.00 -2.33 6.67
C LYS A 85 -1.19 -1.97 5.19
N THR A 86 -0.28 -1.17 4.61
CA THR A 86 -0.31 -0.82 3.19
C THR A 86 -0.12 -2.05 2.30
N GLN A 87 0.83 -2.93 2.64
CA GLN A 87 1.04 -4.19 1.92
C GLN A 87 -0.18 -5.10 1.98
N ALA A 88 -0.78 -5.27 3.17
CA ALA A 88 -1.96 -6.09 3.36
C ALA A 88 -3.16 -5.53 2.58
N PHE A 89 -3.37 -4.21 2.60
CA PHE A 89 -4.47 -3.61 1.88
C PHE A 89 -4.26 -3.69 0.35
N PHE A 90 -3.04 -3.43 -0.13
CA PHE A 90 -2.69 -3.60 -1.53
C PHE A 90 -2.92 -5.04 -2.02
N ASP A 91 -2.57 -6.05 -1.22
CA ASP A 91 -2.78 -7.46 -1.54
C ASP A 91 -4.27 -7.78 -1.75
N VAL A 92 -5.13 -7.33 -0.83
CA VAL A 92 -6.59 -7.50 -0.94
C VAL A 92 -7.13 -6.82 -2.20
N VAL A 93 -6.85 -5.53 -2.39
CA VAL A 93 -7.36 -4.77 -3.55
C VAL A 93 -6.86 -5.37 -4.86
N ALA A 94 -5.61 -5.83 -4.91
CA ALA A 94 -5.02 -6.39 -6.12
C ALA A 94 -5.63 -7.75 -6.48
N GLN A 95 -5.89 -8.59 -5.48
CA GLN A 95 -6.60 -9.85 -5.69
C GLN A 95 -8.03 -9.62 -6.19
N ASP A 96 -8.76 -8.69 -5.58
CA ASP A 96 -10.13 -8.40 -5.97
C ASP A 96 -10.20 -7.80 -7.37
N PHE A 97 -9.31 -6.85 -7.69
CA PHE A 97 -9.22 -6.29 -9.03
C PHE A 97 -8.82 -7.34 -10.07
N ALA A 98 -7.84 -8.19 -9.78
CA ALA A 98 -7.43 -9.26 -10.69
C ALA A 98 -8.59 -10.23 -10.98
N LYS A 99 -9.39 -10.60 -9.96
CA LYS A 99 -10.60 -11.42 -10.16
C LYS A 99 -11.61 -10.71 -11.06
N MET A 100 -11.89 -9.43 -10.81
CA MET A 100 -12.85 -8.64 -11.60
C MET A 100 -12.43 -8.47 -13.06
N ALA A 101 -11.14 -8.21 -13.28
CA ALA A 101 -10.56 -7.99 -14.62
C ALA A 101 -10.09 -9.28 -15.30
N GLN A 102 -10.29 -10.45 -14.68
CA GLN A 102 -9.82 -11.76 -15.15
C GLN A 102 -8.31 -11.82 -15.41
N PHE A 103 -7.53 -11.08 -14.62
CA PHE A 103 -6.07 -11.13 -14.64
C PHE A 103 -5.53 -12.19 -13.68
N THR A 104 -4.32 -12.69 -13.98
CA THR A 104 -3.61 -13.59 -13.07
C THR A 104 -2.96 -12.80 -11.95
N TYR A 105 -3.28 -13.15 -10.69
CA TYR A 105 -2.60 -12.60 -9.52
C TYR A 105 -1.54 -13.57 -8.97
N HIS A 106 -0.32 -13.07 -8.90
CA HIS A 106 0.87 -13.81 -8.46
C HIS A 106 0.96 -13.86 -6.92
N LEU A 107 0.10 -14.67 -6.30
CA LEU A 107 -0.03 -14.76 -4.84
C LEU A 107 1.26 -15.22 -4.15
N GLN A 108 2.04 -16.10 -4.78
CA GLN A 108 3.26 -16.62 -4.17
C GLN A 108 4.35 -15.53 -4.09
N GLU A 109 4.45 -14.70 -5.12
CA GLU A 109 5.33 -13.55 -5.16
C GLU A 109 4.92 -12.51 -4.11
N ALA A 110 3.62 -12.23 -3.97
CA ALA A 110 3.09 -11.34 -2.93
C ALA A 110 3.45 -11.83 -1.52
N LYS A 111 3.26 -13.13 -1.25
CA LYS A 111 3.62 -13.75 0.04
C LYS A 111 5.10 -13.60 0.36
N LYS A 112 5.99 -13.86 -0.61
CA LYS A 112 7.44 -13.70 -0.43
C LYS A 112 7.83 -12.28 0.00
N VAL A 113 7.17 -11.26 -0.57
CA VAL A 113 7.43 -9.85 -0.21
C VAL A 113 6.93 -9.55 1.21
N THR A 114 5.77 -10.06 1.60
CA THR A 114 5.23 -9.90 2.95
C THR A 114 6.08 -10.62 4.00
N GLU A 115 6.51 -11.85 3.71
CA GLU A 115 7.43 -12.63 4.55
C GLU A 115 8.77 -11.91 4.73
N TYR A 116 9.34 -11.37 3.64
CA TYR A 116 10.54 -10.57 3.69
C TYR A 116 10.39 -9.36 4.63
N THR A 117 9.32 -8.56 4.48
CA THR A 117 9.05 -7.41 5.35
C THR A 117 8.94 -7.84 6.82
N ASN A 118 8.13 -8.86 7.12
CA ASN A 118 7.90 -9.32 8.48
C ASN A 118 9.17 -9.88 9.12
N SER A 119 9.98 -10.64 8.37
CA SER A 119 11.24 -11.19 8.87
C SER A 119 12.23 -10.09 9.28
N LEU A 120 12.30 -9.01 8.50
CA LEU A 120 13.19 -7.88 8.79
C LEU A 120 12.66 -6.99 9.91
N ARG A 121 11.34 -6.82 10.01
CA ARG A 121 10.72 -6.16 11.17
C ARG A 121 11.05 -6.89 12.47
N LEU A 122 10.96 -8.22 12.48
CA LEU A 122 11.29 -9.02 13.67
C LEU A 122 12.75 -8.85 14.07
N LYS A 123 13.69 -8.86 13.10
CA LYS A 123 15.11 -8.60 13.37
C LYS A 123 15.35 -7.18 13.91
N ASP A 124 14.65 -6.19 13.36
CA ASP A 124 14.75 -4.79 13.80
C ASP A 124 14.25 -4.61 15.26
N LEU A 125 13.23 -5.37 15.66
CA LEU A 125 12.74 -5.40 17.05
C LEU A 125 13.72 -6.11 18.00
N GLN A 126 14.42 -7.15 17.53
CA GLN A 126 15.39 -7.92 18.30
C GLN A 126 16.78 -7.26 18.39
N GLY A 127 17.10 -6.37 17.45
CA GLY A 127 18.35 -5.62 17.39
C GLY A 127 18.33 -4.29 18.18
N LYS A 128 17.34 -4.10 19.05
CA LYS A 128 17.33 -3.05 20.08
C LYS A 128 18.04 -3.53 21.34
#